data_AF-A0A8H3AJC1-F1
#
_entry.id   AF-A0A8H3AJC1-F1
#
_cell.length_a   1.000
_cell.length_b   1.000
_cell.length_c   1.000
_cell.angle_alpha   90.00
_cell.angle_beta   90.00
_cell.angle_gamma   90.00
#
_symmetry.space_group_name_H-M   'P 1'
#
loop_
_entity.id
_entity.type
_entity.pdbx_description
1 polymer ?
#
loop_
_entity_poly.entity_id
_entity_poly.type
_entity_poly.pdbx_seq_one_letter_code
_entity_poly.pdbx_strand_id
1 'polypeptide(L)'
;MPRSPIVWGAGLSIVLSSLPSLVLPPTFAASLPWILERTLTPDLIPEFLRLFLELPTTVRTILALGILASARHIIRGYQRRLDRESLGPDVFEVPRVKLKWPLNLDFIPFDVNVMKNEYCGTTWEILSEEYGNLWNLGLFGQDQIMTIEPEAVKAILSTDFNSYKKGKPRCPWEDVQCTRKRDIQQRR
;
A
#
# COMPACT_ATOMS: atom_id res chain seq x y z
N MET A 1 19.42 -22.36 -21.89
CA MET A 1 19.82 -21.82 -20.58
C MET A 1 18.76 -20.82 -20.13
N PRO A 2 17.96 -21.11 -19.09
CA PRO A 2 16.96 -20.18 -18.59
C PRO A 2 17.68 -19.05 -17.83
N ARG A 3 17.42 -17.79 -18.23
CA ARG A 3 17.96 -16.61 -17.55
C ARG A 3 17.39 -16.53 -16.14
N SER A 4 18.26 -16.41 -15.14
CA SER A 4 17.87 -16.18 -13.75
C SER A 4 17.00 -14.93 -13.64
N PRO A 5 15.87 -14.97 -12.91
CA PRO A 5 15.04 -13.79 -12.69
C PRO A 5 15.84 -12.75 -11.91
N ILE A 6 15.85 -11.52 -12.42
CA ILE A 6 16.48 -10.37 -11.76
C ILE A 6 15.76 -10.18 -10.41
N VAL A 7 16.47 -10.45 -9.31
CA VAL A 7 15.95 -10.29 -7.96
C VAL A 7 16.07 -8.82 -7.57
N TRP A 8 15.06 -8.03 -7.91
CA TRP A 8 14.96 -6.65 -7.46
C TRP A 8 14.72 -6.61 -5.95
N GLY A 9 15.37 -5.67 -5.25
CA GLY A 9 15.15 -5.46 -3.82
C GLY A 9 13.67 -5.22 -3.52
N ALA A 10 13.20 -5.63 -2.33
CA ALA A 10 11.78 -5.60 -1.97
C ALA A 10 11.14 -4.21 -2.16
N GLY A 11 11.85 -3.13 -1.80
CA GLY A 11 11.38 -1.76 -2.02
C GLY A 11 11.21 -1.41 -3.50
N LEU A 12 12.15 -1.82 -4.36
CA LEU A 12 12.11 -1.53 -5.79
C LEU A 12 11.04 -2.37 -6.50
N SER A 13 10.79 -3.61 -6.04
CA SER A 13 9.67 -4.42 -6.51
C SER A 13 8.32 -3.80 -6.17
N ILE A 14 8.18 -3.16 -5.00
CA ILE A 14 6.95 -2.46 -4.62
C ILE A 14 6.74 -1.25 -5.53
N VAL A 15 7.79 -0.44 -5.75
CA VAL A 15 7.74 0.71 -6.66
C VAL A 15 7.43 0.27 -8.11
N LEU A 16 8.08 -0.79 -8.62
CA LEU A 16 7.82 -1.34 -9.95
C LEU A 16 6.41 -1.93 -10.08
N SER A 17 5.88 -2.58 -9.05
CA SER A 17 4.50 -3.08 -9.08
C SER A 17 3.46 -1.96 -9.14
N SER A 18 3.82 -0.77 -8.65
CA SER A 18 2.99 0.43 -8.75
C SER A 18 3.16 1.20 -10.07
N LEU A 19 4.20 0.93 -10.86
CA LEU A 19 4.47 1.64 -12.13
C LEU A 19 3.31 1.57 -13.15
N PRO A 20 2.62 0.44 -13.39
CA PRO A 20 1.48 0.42 -14.30
C PRO A 20 0.38 1.37 -13.83
N SER A 21 0.10 1.40 -12.53
CA SER A 21 -0.85 2.34 -11.94
C SER A 21 -0.36 3.80 -11.98
N LEU A 22 0.95 4.03 -12.09
CA LEU A 22 1.55 5.36 -12.12
C LEU A 22 1.69 5.89 -13.55
N VAL A 23 1.88 5.01 -14.53
CA VAL A 23 2.16 5.32 -15.94
C VAL A 23 0.89 5.28 -16.79
N LEU A 24 -0.10 4.42 -16.48
CA LEU A 24 -1.39 4.39 -17.20
C LEU A 24 -2.15 5.73 -17.13
N PRO A 25 -2.24 6.43 -15.98
CA PRO A 25 -2.96 7.69 -15.93
C PRO A 25 -2.33 8.82 -16.78
N PRO A 26 -0.99 9.05 -16.76
CA PRO A 26 -0.39 10.08 -17.59
C PRO A 26 -0.35 9.72 -19.07
N THR A 27 -0.17 8.44 -19.44
CA THR A 27 -0.27 8.04 -20.85
C THR A 27 -1.69 8.19 -21.37
N PHE A 28 -2.69 7.79 -20.57
CA PHE A 28 -4.10 8.04 -20.88
C PHE A 28 -4.38 9.54 -21.00
N ALA A 29 -3.95 10.36 -20.04
CA ALA A 29 -4.14 11.81 -20.05
C ALA A 29 -3.41 12.51 -21.22
N ALA A 30 -2.29 11.97 -21.70
CA ALA A 30 -1.58 12.49 -22.87
C ALA A 30 -2.23 12.05 -24.20
N SER A 31 -2.80 10.84 -24.26
CA SER A 31 -3.48 10.34 -25.46
C SER A 31 -4.95 10.78 -25.57
N LEU A 32 -5.59 11.10 -24.45
CA LEU A 32 -7.01 11.48 -24.39
C LEU A 32 -7.35 12.68 -25.30
N PRO A 33 -6.58 13.79 -25.33
CA PRO A 33 -6.88 14.94 -26.17
C PRO A 33 -6.89 14.58 -27.66
N TRP A 34 -5.90 13.80 -28.10
CA TRP A 34 -5.76 13.39 -29.49
C TRP A 34 -6.90 12.46 -29.94
N ILE A 35 -7.41 11.63 -29.02
CA ILE A 35 -8.58 10.78 -29.27
C ILE A 35 -9.87 11.61 -29.24
N LEU A 36 -9.99 12.56 -28.31
CA LEU A 36 -11.16 13.44 -28.16
C LEU A 36 -11.35 14.37 -29.36
N GLU A 37 -10.26 15.00 -29.83
CA GLU A 37 -10.26 15.83 -31.05
C GLU A 37 -10.70 15.06 -32.30
N ARG A 38 -10.43 13.76 -32.33
CA ARG A 38 -10.78 12.90 -33.46
C ARG A 38 -12.21 12.34 -33.39
N THR A 39 -12.86 12.41 -32.23
CA THR A 39 -14.17 11.79 -31.98
C THR A 39 -15.29 12.78 -31.66
N LEU A 40 -14.98 13.98 -31.15
CA LEU A 40 -15.99 15.01 -30.84
C LEU A 40 -15.88 16.21 -31.79
N THR A 41 -17.00 16.56 -32.42
CA THR A 41 -17.19 17.82 -33.14
C THR A 41 -17.00 19.03 -32.21
N PRO A 42 -16.31 20.09 -32.65
CA PRO A 42 -15.83 21.19 -31.80
C PRO A 42 -16.93 21.96 -31.06
N ASP A 43 -18.19 21.88 -31.51
CA ASP A 43 -19.32 22.62 -30.95
C ASP A 43 -19.89 22.05 -29.63
N LEU A 44 -19.55 20.81 -29.27
CA LEU A 44 -20.08 20.14 -28.07
C LEU A 44 -19.10 20.08 -26.90
N ILE A 45 -17.92 20.68 -27.03
CA ILE A 45 -16.89 20.61 -25.99
C ILE A 45 -17.20 21.65 -24.90
N PRO A 46 -17.51 21.22 -23.66
CA PRO A 46 -17.71 22.14 -22.53
C PRO A 46 -16.49 23.04 -22.32
N GLU A 47 -16.68 24.29 -21.90
CA GLU A 47 -15.58 25.24 -21.70
C GLU A 47 -14.49 24.73 -20.75
N PHE A 48 -14.86 23.95 -19.73
CA PHE A 48 -13.90 23.36 -18.79
C PHE A 48 -12.91 22.40 -19.47
N LEU A 49 -13.36 21.67 -20.50
CA LEU A 49 -12.54 20.70 -21.24
C LEU A 49 -11.55 21.43 -22.14
N ARG A 50 -11.96 22.54 -22.76
CA ARG A 50 -11.06 23.39 -23.56
C ARG A 50 -9.94 23.97 -22.70
N LEU A 51 -10.30 24.50 -21.53
CA LEU A 51 -9.34 25.01 -20.56
C LEU A 51 -8.33 23.93 -20.16
N PHE A 52 -8.79 22.71 -19.89
CA PHE A 52 -7.92 21.56 -19.60
C PHE A 52 -7.00 21.19 -20.76
N LEU A 53 -7.50 21.29 -22.00
CA LEU A 53 -6.77 21.03 -23.24
C LEU A 53 -5.81 22.15 -23.65
N GLU A 54 -5.78 23.29 -22.96
CA GLU A 54 -4.81 24.36 -23.19
C GLU A 54 -3.63 24.31 -22.20
N LEU A 55 -3.79 23.64 -21.05
CA LEU A 55 -2.73 23.52 -20.05
C LEU A 55 -1.49 22.78 -20.56
N PRO A 56 -0.27 23.04 -20.05
CA PRO A 56 0.92 22.25 -20.38
C PRO A 56 0.72 20.76 -20.04
N THR A 57 1.29 19.85 -20.83
CA THR A 57 1.17 18.38 -20.66
C THR A 57 1.61 17.90 -19.27
N THR A 58 2.63 18.54 -18.68
CA THR A 58 3.05 18.27 -17.30
C THR A 58 1.97 18.60 -16.28
N VAL A 59 1.28 19.73 -16.44
CA VAL A 59 0.21 20.14 -15.52
C VAL A 59 -1.00 19.23 -15.67
N ARG A 60 -1.38 18.86 -16.91
CA ARG A 60 -2.48 17.91 -17.15
C ARG A 60 -2.24 16.55 -16.50
N THR A 61 -1.02 16.03 -16.63
CA THR A 61 -0.67 14.71 -16.06
C THR A 61 -0.68 14.74 -14.53
N ILE A 62 -0.15 15.79 -13.89
CA ILE A 62 -0.22 15.98 -12.44
C ILE A 62 -1.69 16.09 -11.99
N LEU A 63 -2.49 16.88 -12.69
CA LEU A 63 -3.88 17.08 -12.32
C LEU A 63 -4.73 15.81 -12.52
N ALA A 64 -4.51 15.06 -13.60
CA ALA A 64 -5.14 13.77 -13.84
C ALA A 64 -4.76 12.74 -12.76
N LEU A 65 -3.48 12.68 -12.35
CA LEU A 65 -3.04 11.83 -11.25
C LEU A 65 -3.69 12.25 -9.92
N GLY A 66 -3.77 13.55 -9.64
CA GLY A 66 -4.44 14.08 -8.45
C GLY A 66 -5.93 13.75 -8.41
N ILE A 67 -6.64 13.91 -9.53
CA ILE A 67 -8.05 13.53 -9.67
C ILE A 67 -8.23 12.03 -9.46
N LEU A 68 -7.39 11.20 -10.09
CA LEU A 68 -7.48 9.74 -9.94
C LEU A 68 -7.21 9.29 -8.51
N ALA A 69 -6.19 9.85 -7.87
CA ALA A 69 -5.88 9.56 -6.47
C ALA A 69 -7.04 9.96 -5.55
N SER A 70 -7.63 11.13 -5.79
CA SER A 70 -8.79 11.64 -5.03
C SER A 70 -10.03 10.77 -5.26
N ALA A 71 -10.34 10.43 -6.51
CA ALA A 71 -11.46 9.55 -6.85
C ALA A 71 -11.30 8.17 -6.19
N ARG A 72 -10.10 7.57 -6.26
CA ARG A 72 -9.82 6.30 -5.57
C ARG A 72 -9.97 6.42 -4.05
N HIS A 73 -9.54 7.53 -3.46
CA HIS A 73 -9.72 7.78 -2.03
C HIS A 73 -11.20 7.86 -1.65
N ILE A 74 -12.00 8.61 -2.42
CA ILE A 74 -13.45 8.76 -2.21
C ILE A 74 -14.17 7.41 -2.39
N ILE A 75 -13.88 6.68 -3.47
CA ILE A 75 -14.48 5.36 -3.74
C ILE A 75 -14.19 4.39 -2.60
N ARG A 76 -12.93 4.34 -2.12
CA ARG A 76 -12.57 3.49 -0.98
C ARG A 76 -13.30 3.91 0.30
N GLY A 77 -13.44 5.21 0.54
CA GLY A 77 -14.20 5.73 1.68
C GLY A 77 -15.67 5.35 1.61
N TYR A 78 -16.27 5.43 0.42
CA TYR A 78 -17.65 5.07 0.18
C TYR A 78 -17.88 3.56 0.34
N GLN A 79 -17.02 2.73 -0.25
CA GLN A 79 -17.07 1.27 -0.10
C GLN A 79 -16.99 0.85 1.37
N ARG A 80 -16.06 1.43 2.14
CA ARG A 80 -15.96 1.15 3.59
C ARG A 80 -17.25 1.47 4.35
N ARG A 81 -17.92 2.56 3.97
CA ARG A 81 -19.18 2.94 4.58
C ARG A 81 -20.30 1.94 4.26
N LEU A 82 -20.39 1.51 3.00
CA LEU A 82 -21.35 0.48 2.60
C LEU A 82 -21.05 -0.86 3.29
N ASP A 83 -19.79 -1.27 3.35
CA ASP A 83 -19.38 -2.50 4.02
C ASP A 83 -19.74 -2.46 5.50
N ARG A 84 -19.52 -1.32 6.18
CA ARG A 84 -19.94 -1.12 7.57
C ARG A 84 -21.45 -1.25 7.74
N GLU A 85 -22.23 -0.62 6.87
CA GLU A 85 -23.71 -0.73 6.90
C GLU A 85 -24.17 -2.18 6.69
N SER A 86 -23.42 -2.97 5.92
CA SER A 86 -23.73 -4.39 5.67
C SER A 86 -23.36 -5.33 6.82
N LEU A 87 -22.30 -5.02 7.57
CA LEU A 87 -21.80 -5.86 8.67
C LEU A 87 -22.53 -5.62 9.99
N GLY A 88 -23.28 -4.50 10.11
CA GLY A 88 -24.15 -4.20 11.24
C GLY A 88 -23.67 -3.04 12.13
N PRO A 89 -24.52 -2.62 13.08
CA PRO A 89 -24.26 -1.44 13.92
C PRO A 89 -23.10 -1.63 14.90
N ASP A 90 -22.75 -2.87 15.23
CA ASP A 90 -21.67 -3.22 16.17
C ASP A 90 -20.28 -3.12 15.54
N VAL A 91 -20.19 -2.87 14.22
CA VAL A 91 -18.92 -2.68 13.54
C VAL A 91 -18.42 -1.25 13.73
N PHE A 92 -17.35 -1.13 14.51
CA PHE A 92 -16.64 0.12 14.75
C PHE A 92 -15.45 0.29 13.81
N GLU A 93 -15.18 1.54 13.44
CA GLU A 93 -14.00 1.85 12.65
C GLU A 93 -12.75 1.87 13.54
N VAL A 94 -11.73 1.15 13.09
CA VAL A 94 -10.43 1.10 13.75
C VAL A 94 -9.83 2.53 13.80
N PRO A 95 -9.35 3.00 14.98
CA PRO A 95 -8.76 4.32 15.08
C PRO A 95 -7.56 4.45 14.14
N ARG A 96 -7.53 5.55 13.38
CA ARG A 96 -6.44 5.81 12.43
C ARG A 96 -5.36 6.63 13.07
N VAL A 97 -4.12 6.16 12.96
CA VAL A 97 -2.93 6.89 13.37
C VAL A 97 -2.78 8.13 12.47
N LYS A 98 -2.67 9.31 13.08
CA LYS A 98 -2.50 10.59 12.38
C LYS A 98 -1.13 11.17 12.67
N LEU A 99 -0.22 11.09 11.72
CA LEU A 99 1.09 11.74 11.79
C LEU A 99 1.06 13.12 11.11
N LYS A 100 2.16 13.89 11.26
CA LYS A 100 2.22 15.29 10.80
C LYS A 100 2.22 15.39 9.28
N TRP A 101 2.91 14.49 8.59
CA TRP A 101 3.01 14.49 7.13
C TRP A 101 1.90 13.71 6.44
N PRO A 102 1.50 14.13 5.23
CA PRO A 102 0.49 13.41 4.45
C PRO A 102 0.92 11.95 4.22
N LEU A 103 -0.06 11.04 4.19
CA LEU A 103 0.15 9.59 4.02
C LEU A 103 1.04 8.95 5.10
N ASN A 104 1.15 9.59 6.27
CA ASN A 104 1.93 9.12 7.41
C ASN A 104 3.41 8.84 7.07
N LEU A 105 3.99 9.61 6.13
CA LEU A 105 5.38 9.43 5.70
C LEU A 105 6.41 9.66 6.81
N ASP A 106 6.06 10.47 7.81
CA ASP A 106 6.87 10.69 9.01
C ASP A 106 7.10 9.42 9.82
N PHE A 107 6.28 8.39 9.62
CA PHE A 107 6.43 7.13 10.33
C PHE A 107 7.82 6.51 10.07
N ILE A 108 8.34 6.63 8.86
CA ILE A 108 9.61 6.00 8.47
C ILE A 108 10.80 6.60 9.23
N PRO A 109 11.05 7.92 9.20
CA PRO A 109 12.13 8.49 9.99
C PRO A 109 11.90 8.36 11.50
N PHE A 110 10.64 8.37 11.96
CA PHE A 110 10.30 8.11 13.35
C PHE A 110 10.72 6.69 13.79
N ASP A 111 10.27 5.66 13.08
CA ASP A 111 10.57 4.26 13.38
C ASP A 111 12.07 3.96 13.26
N VAL A 112 12.75 4.49 12.23
CA VAL A 112 14.21 4.37 12.08
C VAL A 112 14.97 5.01 13.23
N ASN A 113 14.49 6.14 13.77
CA ASN A 113 15.11 6.79 14.91
C ASN A 113 14.90 5.98 16.20
N VAL A 114 13.69 5.47 16.44
CA VAL A 114 13.40 4.62 17.60
C VAL A 114 14.22 3.33 17.54
N MET A 115 14.24 2.64 16.40
CA MET A 115 15.04 1.42 16.20
C MET A 115 16.55 1.60 16.47
N LYS A 116 17.10 2.80 16.28
CA LYS A 116 18.53 3.08 16.51
C LYS A 116 18.86 3.36 17.97
N ASN A 117 17.92 3.94 18.71
CA ASN A 117 18.17 4.47 20.05
C ASN A 117 17.50 3.63 21.15
N GLU A 118 16.47 2.86 20.80
CA GLU A 118 15.60 2.14 21.73
C GLU A 118 15.41 0.68 21.29
N TYR A 119 14.55 -0.06 22.00
CA TYR A 119 14.32 -1.46 21.74
C TYR A 119 13.44 -1.69 20.51
N CYS A 120 13.66 -2.82 19.83
CA CYS A 120 12.82 -3.25 18.72
C CYS A 120 11.39 -3.48 19.22
N GLY A 121 10.49 -2.57 18.87
CA GLY A 121 9.07 -2.66 19.26
C GLY A 121 8.58 -1.45 20.06
N THR A 122 9.48 -0.60 20.55
CA THR A 122 9.08 0.61 21.29
C THR A 122 8.20 1.54 20.45
N THR A 123 8.41 1.58 19.12
CA THR A 123 7.50 2.26 18.18
C THR A 123 6.05 1.81 18.35
N TRP A 124 5.83 0.50 18.50
CA TRP A 124 4.49 -0.07 18.66
C TRP A 124 3.92 0.17 20.05
N GLU A 125 4.76 0.15 21.08
CA GLU A 125 4.36 0.49 22.46
C GLU A 125 3.84 1.93 22.53
N ILE A 126 4.58 2.89 21.96
CA ILE A 126 4.18 4.31 21.90
C ILE A 126 2.83 4.45 21.18
N LEU A 127 2.67 3.82 20.02
CA LEU A 127 1.42 3.88 19.26
C LEU A 127 0.26 3.18 19.97
N SER A 128 0.53 2.09 20.69
CA SER A 128 -0.50 1.38 21.45
C SER A 128 -0.91 2.10 22.72
N GLU A 129 -0.02 2.86 23.35
CA GLU A 129 -0.36 3.74 24.46
C GLU A 129 -1.27 4.89 23.99
N GLU A 130 -1.02 5.46 22.81
CA GLU A 130 -1.79 6.59 22.27
C GLU A 130 -3.12 6.17 21.62
N TYR A 131 -3.13 5.10 20.82
CA TYR A 131 -4.29 4.68 20.01
C TYR A 131 -4.98 3.42 20.52
N GLY A 132 -4.46 2.78 21.56
CA GLY A 132 -4.99 1.55 22.16
C GLY A 132 -4.46 0.27 21.51
N ASN A 133 -5.18 -0.84 21.74
CA ASN A 133 -4.71 -2.17 21.34
C ASN A 133 -4.99 -2.53 19.88
N LEU A 134 -5.81 -1.74 19.17
CA LEU A 134 -6.20 -1.96 17.78
C LEU A 134 -6.21 -0.63 17.06
N TRP A 135 -5.34 -0.48 16.05
CA TRP A 135 -5.23 0.77 15.29
C TRP A 135 -4.81 0.52 13.84
N ASN A 136 -5.05 1.51 12.99
CA ASN A 136 -4.75 1.46 11.56
C ASN A 136 -3.70 2.51 11.20
N LEU A 137 -2.54 2.04 10.75
CA LEU A 137 -1.48 2.85 10.17
C LEU A 137 -1.70 2.97 8.65
N GLY A 138 -2.22 4.11 8.23
CA GLY A 138 -2.40 4.45 6.82
C GLY A 138 -1.09 4.85 6.13
N LEU A 139 -0.16 3.90 5.92
CA LEU A 139 1.13 4.17 5.28
C LEU A 139 1.01 4.16 3.75
N PHE A 140 1.47 5.21 3.07
CA PHE A 140 1.42 5.32 1.59
C PHE A 140 0.02 5.13 0.98
N GLY A 141 -1.03 5.45 1.73
CA GLY A 141 -2.42 5.27 1.28
C GLY A 141 -2.87 3.80 1.24
N GLN A 142 -2.13 2.90 1.87
CA GLN A 142 -2.53 1.54 2.22
C GLN A 142 -2.80 1.48 3.71
N ASP A 143 -3.86 0.78 4.10
CA ASP A 143 -4.18 0.55 5.51
C ASP A 143 -3.38 -0.63 6.03
N GLN A 144 -2.70 -0.44 7.16
CA GLN A 144 -2.05 -1.49 7.92
C GLN A 144 -2.71 -1.55 9.29
N ILE A 145 -3.57 -2.54 9.48
CA ILE A 145 -4.25 -2.76 10.75
C ILE A 145 -3.30 -3.54 11.65
N MET A 146 -3.00 -2.98 12.82
CA MET A 146 -2.21 -3.62 13.86
C MET A 146 -3.11 -3.93 15.05
N THR A 147 -2.92 -5.11 15.64
CA THR A 147 -3.61 -5.52 16.87
C THR A 147 -2.64 -6.20 17.83
N ILE A 148 -2.76 -5.85 19.10
CA ILE A 148 -2.12 -6.53 20.23
C ILE A 148 -3.16 -7.16 21.17
N GLU A 149 -4.44 -7.16 20.78
CA GLU A 149 -5.50 -7.78 21.57
C GLU A 149 -5.32 -9.31 21.58
N PRO A 150 -5.24 -9.94 22.77
CA PRO A 150 -4.94 -11.36 22.87
C PRO A 150 -6.01 -12.22 22.21
N GLU A 151 -7.27 -11.78 22.23
CA GLU A 151 -8.40 -12.46 21.61
C GLU A 151 -8.30 -12.47 20.08
N ALA A 152 -8.01 -11.31 19.48
CA ALA A 152 -7.81 -11.17 18.05
C ALA A 152 -6.58 -11.97 17.59
N VAL A 153 -5.45 -11.86 18.30
CA VAL A 153 -4.23 -12.62 18.01
C VAL A 153 -4.50 -14.13 18.10
N LYS A 154 -5.22 -14.58 19.12
CA LYS A 154 -5.57 -16.00 19.28
C LYS A 154 -6.47 -16.47 18.14
N ALA A 155 -7.48 -15.71 17.75
CA ALA A 155 -8.33 -16.05 16.61
C ALA A 155 -7.49 -16.16 15.32
N ILE A 156 -6.69 -15.13 15.01
CA ILE A 156 -5.82 -15.13 13.82
C ILE A 156 -4.90 -16.35 13.79
N LEU A 157 -4.29 -16.71 14.91
CA LEU A 157 -3.34 -17.83 14.97
C LEU A 157 -4.01 -19.21 14.99
N SER A 158 -5.24 -19.32 15.50
CA SER A 158 -5.93 -20.60 15.67
C SER A 158 -6.88 -20.95 14.53
N THR A 159 -7.60 -19.97 13.97
CA THR A 159 -8.61 -20.20 12.92
C THR A 159 -8.14 -19.68 11.57
N ASP A 160 -7.66 -18.44 11.52
CA ASP A 160 -7.51 -17.71 10.24
C ASP A 160 -6.09 -17.65 9.70
N PHE A 161 -5.15 -18.39 10.31
CA PHE A 161 -3.73 -18.29 9.98
C PHE A 161 -3.39 -18.61 8.52
N ASN A 162 -4.25 -19.38 7.86
CA ASN A 162 -4.10 -19.75 6.44
C ASN A 162 -4.74 -18.72 5.48
N SER A 163 -5.65 -17.88 5.96
CA SER A 163 -6.30 -16.81 5.19
C SER A 163 -5.33 -15.65 4.94
N TYR A 164 -4.31 -15.48 5.79
CA TYR A 164 -3.28 -14.47 5.62
C TYR A 164 -2.19 -14.91 4.66
N LYS A 165 -1.99 -14.12 3.59
CA LYS A 165 -0.93 -14.35 2.61
C LYS A 165 0.44 -14.05 3.23
N LYS A 166 1.19 -15.11 3.53
CA LYS A 166 2.59 -15.00 3.94
C LYS A 166 3.44 -14.64 2.73
N GLY A 167 4.45 -13.79 2.93
CA GLY A 167 5.44 -13.52 1.89
C GLY A 167 6.12 -14.82 1.43
N LYS A 168 6.68 -14.81 0.22
CA LYS A 168 7.48 -15.95 -0.23
C LYS A 168 8.60 -16.19 0.78
N PRO A 169 8.85 -17.44 1.21
CA PRO A 169 9.93 -17.72 2.14
C PRO A 169 11.24 -17.24 1.50
N ARG A 170 11.97 -16.38 2.22
CA ARG A 170 13.20 -15.75 1.70
C ARG A 170 14.37 -16.73 1.60
N CYS A 171 14.23 -17.91 2.18
CA CYS A 171 14.98 -19.12 1.90
C CYS A 171 14.00 -20.30 2.05
N PRO A 172 14.04 -21.34 1.19
CA PRO A 172 13.37 -22.60 1.51
C PRO A 172 13.96 -23.12 2.82
N TRP A 173 13.12 -23.31 3.84
CA TRP A 173 13.52 -23.93 5.11
C TRP A 173 14.07 -25.36 4.89
N GLU A 174 13.82 -25.94 3.71
CA GLU A 174 14.38 -27.19 3.21
C GLU A 174 15.90 -27.12 2.97
N ASP A 175 16.47 -25.96 2.62
CA ASP A 175 17.90 -25.84 2.32
C ASP A 175 18.78 -25.71 3.57
N VAL A 176 18.25 -25.14 4.67
CA VAL A 176 19.00 -24.98 5.92
C VAL A 176 19.20 -26.32 6.63
N GLN A 177 18.25 -27.26 6.50
CA GLN A 177 18.46 -28.63 6.95
C GLN A 177 19.49 -29.39 6.07
N CYS A 178 19.64 -28.99 4.81
CA CYS A 178 20.55 -29.63 3.85
C CYS A 178 22.01 -29.16 4.01
N THR A 179 22.26 -27.93 4.46
CA THR A 179 23.62 -27.48 4.85
C THR A 179 24.05 -28.07 6.19
N ARG A 180 23.17 -28.14 7.19
CA ARG A 180 23.52 -28.71 8.50
C ARG A 180 23.81 -30.22 8.46
N LYS A 181 23.16 -30.96 7.56
CA LYS A 181 23.46 -32.41 7.37
C LYS A 181 24.80 -32.65 6.66
N ARG A 182 25.23 -31.79 5.75
CA ARG A 182 26.54 -31.91 5.08
C ARG A 182 27.70 -31.69 6.04
N ASP A 183 27.61 -30.71 6.94
CA ASP A 183 28.67 -30.44 7.92
C ASP A 183 28.87 -31.57 8.95
N ILE A 184 27.83 -32.36 9.23
CA ILE A 184 27.91 -33.51 10.14
C ILE A 184 28.47 -34.75 9.43
N GLN A 185 28.23 -34.90 8.13
CA GLN A 185 28.78 -36.01 7.34
C GLN A 185 30.25 -35.81 6.93
N GLN A 186 30.74 -34.57 6.86
CA GLN A 186 32.15 -34.27 6.55
C GLN A 186 33.09 -34.27 7.76
N ARG A 187 32.55 -34.40 8.99
CA ARG A 187 33.33 -34.55 10.23
C ARG A 187 33.34 -35.98 10.80
N ARG A 188 32.92 -36.97 10.02
CA ARG A 188 33.10 -38.40 10.34
C ARG A 188 34.01 -39.05 9.34
#